data_AF-A0A835RL33-F1
#
_entry.id   AF-A0A835RL33-F1
#
_cell.length_a   1.000
_cell.length_b   1.000
_cell.length_c   1.000
_cell.angle_alpha   90.00
_cell.angle_beta   90.00
_cell.angle_gamma   90.00
#
_symmetry.space_group_name_H-M   'P 1'
#
loop_
_entity.id
_entity.type
_entity.pdbx_description
1 polymer ?
#
loop_
_entity_poly.entity_id
_entity_poly.type
_entity_poly.pdbx_seq_one_letter_code
_entity_poly.pdbx_strand_id
1 'polypeptide(L)' 'MDTVEEDVEEYSWRDVVLPRLISSTQERGLDREPAGERRRGRDILVAVDHGPNSRHAFHWALAHLCRLSDTLHLILAVSS' A
#
# COMPACT_ATOMS: atom_id res chain seq x y z
N MET A 1 -14.18 -27.68 -32.14
CA MET A 1 -13.80 -27.46 -30.74
C MET A 1 -14.40 -26.13 -30.39
N ASP A 2 -15.58 -26.16 -29.79
CA ASP A 2 -16.29 -24.96 -29.38
C ASP A 2 -15.70 -24.47 -28.05
N THR A 3 -15.36 -23.20 -27.96
CA THR A 3 -14.86 -22.57 -26.74
C THR A 3 -15.98 -22.45 -25.73
N VAL A 4 -15.81 -23.06 -24.56
CA VAL A 4 -16.71 -22.87 -23.42
C VAL A 4 -16.33 -21.52 -22.80
N GLU A 5 -17.18 -20.52 -22.99
CA GLU A 5 -17.07 -19.23 -22.31
C GLU A 5 -17.43 -19.46 -20.83
N GLU A 6 -16.42 -19.56 -19.97
CA GLU A 6 -16.63 -19.61 -18.52
C GLU A 6 -16.95 -18.19 -18.01
N ASP A 7 -18.01 -18.06 -17.21
CA ASP A 7 -18.35 -16.81 -16.53
C ASP A 7 -17.21 -16.42 -15.57
N VAL A 8 -16.26 -15.62 -16.06
CA VAL A 8 -15.16 -15.08 -15.24
C VAL A 8 -15.77 -14.03 -14.31
N GLU A 9 -15.99 -14.40 -13.05
CA GLU A 9 -16.34 -13.43 -12.01
C GLU A 9 -15.19 -12.40 -11.89
N GLU A 10 -15.41 -11.20 -12.46
CA GLU A 10 -14.49 -10.06 -12.31
C GLU A 10 -14.54 -9.54 -10.87
N TYR A 11 -13.62 -10.02 -10.03
CA TYR A 11 -13.45 -9.48 -8.69
C TYR A 11 -12.74 -8.13 -8.76
N SER A 12 -13.48 -7.06 -8.48
CA SER A 12 -12.92 -5.74 -8.22
C SER A 12 -12.15 -5.77 -6.89
N TRP A 13 -10.91 -5.28 -6.91
CA TRP A 13 -10.08 -5.16 -5.71
C TRP A 13 -10.72 -4.32 -4.60
N ARG A 14 -11.75 -3.52 -4.92
CA ARG A 14 -12.53 -2.73 -3.95
C ARG A 14 -13.52 -3.59 -3.15
N ASP A 15 -13.86 -4.77 -3.64
CA ASP A 15 -14.88 -5.64 -3.05
C ASP A 15 -14.27 -6.69 -2.11
N VAL A 16 -12.95 -6.67 -1.94
CA VAL A 16 -12.21 -7.60 -1.07
C VAL A 16 -12.32 -7.16 0.39
N VAL A 17 -13.18 -7.85 1.16
CA VAL A 17 -13.26 -7.69 2.62
C VAL A 17 -12.25 -8.63 3.29
N LEU A 18 -11.10 -8.10 3.70
CA LEU A 18 -10.07 -8.89 4.39
C LEU A 18 -10.45 -9.14 5.86
N PRO A 19 -10.50 -10.40 6.33
CA PRO A 19 -10.80 -10.68 7.73
C PRO A 19 -9.64 -10.25 8.64
N ARG A 20 -9.88 -9.19 9.44
CA ARG A 20 -9.22 -8.90 10.73
C ARG A 20 -7.74 -8.47 10.77
N LEU A 21 -7.16 -7.90 9.72
CA LEU A 21 -5.78 -7.35 9.81
C LEU A 21 -5.69 -5.83 10.08
N ILE A 22 -6.82 -5.14 10.18
CA ILE A 22 -6.85 -3.70 10.45
C ILE A 22 -7.78 -3.48 11.63
N SER A 23 -7.27 -2.87 12.71
CA SER A 23 -8.10 -2.42 13.82
C SER A 23 -9.21 -1.54 13.23
N SER A 24 -10.45 -1.91 13.50
CA SER A 24 -11.67 -1.22 13.06
C SER A 24 -11.90 0.11 13.79
N THR A 25 -10.83 0.75 14.27
CA THR A 25 -10.87 1.99 15.04
C THR A 25 -9.91 3.01 14.45
N GLN A 26 -10.17 3.34 13.20
CA GLN A 26 -10.31 4.73 12.80
C GLN A 26 -11.00 4.68 11.47
N GLU A 27 -12.04 5.49 11.29
CA GLU A 27 -12.45 5.94 9.99
C GLU A 27 -11.18 6.47 9.30
N ARG A 28 -10.50 5.61 8.54
CA ARG A 28 -9.57 6.02 7.49
C ARG A 28 -10.46 6.53 6.38
N GLY A 29 -11.17 7.62 6.69
CA GLY A 29 -11.79 8.43 5.68
C GLY A 29 -10.71 8.71 4.66
N LEU A 30 -11.01 8.40 3.41
CA LEU A 30 -10.45 9.16 2.29
C LEU A 30 -11.01 10.58 2.36
N ASP A 31 -10.93 11.22 3.53
CA ASP A 31 -11.21 12.61 3.70
C ASP A 31 -10.13 13.28 2.88
N ARG A 32 -10.55 13.80 1.71
CA ARG A 32 -9.83 14.89 1.06
C ARG A 32 -9.30 15.77 2.18
N GLU A 33 -7.98 15.92 2.26
CA GLU A 33 -7.34 16.73 3.29
C GLU A 33 -8.19 17.99 3.51
N PRO A 34 -8.61 18.30 4.76
CA PRO A 34 -9.45 19.45 5.02
C PRO A 34 -8.83 20.68 4.35
N ALA A 35 -9.62 21.33 3.52
CA ALA A 35 -9.16 22.39 2.62
C ALA A 35 -8.36 23.44 3.40
N GLY A 36 -7.05 23.49 3.17
CA GLY A 36 -6.22 24.62 3.60
C GLY A 36 -4.88 24.28 4.26
N GLU A 37 -4.72 23.11 4.87
CA GLU A 37 -3.48 22.78 5.59
C GLU A 37 -2.92 21.45 5.10
N ARG A 38 -2.09 21.52 4.05
CA ARG A 38 -1.21 20.42 3.68
C ARG A 38 -0.40 20.03 4.92
N ARG A 39 -0.73 18.91 5.56
CA ARG A 39 0.12 18.36 6.61
C ARG A 39 1.50 18.18 5.99
N ARG A 40 2.55 18.77 6.61
CA ARG A 40 3.93 18.59 6.16
C ARG A 40 4.16 17.10 5.92
N GLY A 41 4.78 16.77 4.79
CA GLY A 41 5.08 15.40 4.41
C GLY A 41 5.76 14.63 5.53
N ARG A 42 5.40 13.35 5.70
CA ARG A 42 6.13 12.47 6.63
C ARG A 42 7.38 11.97 5.94
N ASP A 43 8.46 11.84 6.69
CA ASP A 43 9.62 11.06 6.28
C ASP A 43 9.40 9.59 6.64
N ILE A 44 9.35 8.72 5.63
CA ILE A 44 9.14 7.28 5.79
C ILE A 44 10.44 6.57 5.43
N LEU A 45 10.98 5.77 6.35
CA LEU A 45 12.16 4.93 6.11
C LEU A 45 11.73 3.50 5.81
N VAL A 46 12.20 2.96 4.68
CA VAL A 46 12.02 1.55 4.31
C VAL A 46 13.39 0.90 4.18
N ALA A 47 13.71 0.01 5.12
CA ALA A 47 14.90 -0.82 5.01
C ALA A 47 14.68 -1.90 3.96
N VAL A 48 15.59 -1.99 2.99
CA VAL A 48 15.54 -2.93 1.88
C VAL A 48 16.80 -3.79 1.85
N ASP A 49 16.66 -5.02 1.38
CA ASP A 49 17.75 -5.94 1.06
C ASP A 49 17.56 -6.53 -0.36
N HIS A 50 18.47 -7.41 -0.78
CA HIS A 50 18.38 -8.16 -2.04
C HIS A 50 17.46 -9.39 -1.96
N GLY A 51 16.75 -9.58 -0.86
CA GLY A 51 15.84 -10.69 -0.64
C GLY A 51 14.52 -10.53 -1.41
N PRO A 52 13.86 -11.65 -1.76
CA PRO A 52 12.58 -11.61 -2.47
C PRO A 52 11.47 -10.91 -1.68
N ASN A 53 11.56 -10.92 -0.35
CA ASN A 53 10.57 -10.30 0.54
C ASN A 53 10.68 -8.76 0.58
N SER A 54 11.88 -8.22 0.35
CA SER A 54 12.12 -6.77 0.35
C SER A 54 11.33 -6.07 -0.75
N ARG A 55 11.18 -6.71 -1.92
CA ARG A 55 10.29 -6.23 -2.98
C ARG A 55 8.84 -6.12 -2.49
N HIS A 56 8.31 -7.14 -1.83
CA HIS A 56 6.93 -7.11 -1.33
C HIS A 56 6.73 -6.02 -0.27
N ALA A 57 7.66 -5.89 0.68
CA ALA A 57 7.61 -4.86 1.71
C ALA A 57 7.59 -3.44 1.12
N PHE A 58 8.41 -3.19 0.09
CA PHE A 58 8.41 -1.93 -0.63
C PHE A 58 7.06 -1.64 -1.33
N HIS A 59 6.53 -2.62 -2.08
CA HIS A 59 5.23 -2.47 -2.75
C HIS A 59 4.11 -2.24 -1.75
N TRP A 60 4.14 -2.95 -0.62
CA TRP A 60 3.14 -2.79 0.43
C TRP A 60 3.19 -1.38 1.03
N ALA A 61 4.38 -0.86 1.35
CA ALA A 61 4.56 0.48 1.88
C ALA A 61 4.05 1.55 0.90
N LEU A 62 4.34 1.40 -0.39
CA LEU A 62 3.88 2.33 -1.42
C LEU A 62 2.34 2.33 -1.54
N ALA A 63 1.72 1.15 -1.60
CA ALA A 63 0.28 1.01 -1.83
C ALA A 63 -0.59 1.30 -0.60
N HIS A 64 -0.08 1.06 0.62
CA HIS A 64 -0.91 1.06 1.82
C HIS A 64 -0.49 2.05 2.90
N LEU A 65 0.75 2.57 2.85
CA LEU A 65 1.28 3.47 3.87
C LEU A 65 1.50 4.91 3.36
N CYS A 66 2.00 5.05 2.13
CA CYS A 66 2.38 6.34 1.55
C CYS A 66 1.17 7.21 1.15
N ARG A 67 1.32 8.51 1.34
CA ARG A 67 0.43 9.56 0.86
C ARG A 67 1.20 10.46 -0.10
N LEU A 68 0.50 11.25 -0.89
CA LEU A 68 1.08 12.11 -1.93
C LEU A 68 2.12 13.11 -1.39
N SER A 69 2.01 13.53 -0.13
CA SER A 69 2.95 14.46 0.49
C SER A 69 4.12 13.78 1.20
N ASP A 70 4.15 12.45 1.32
CA ASP A 70 5.24 11.77 2.04
C ASP A 70 6.54 11.75 1.22
N THR A 71 7.66 11.77 1.94
CA THR A 71 9.00 11.55 1.38
C THR A 71 9.47 10.16 1.81
N LEU A 72 9.79 9.31 0.84
CA LEU A 72 10.18 7.92 1.09
C LEU A 72 11.69 7.74 0.93
N HIS A 73 12.35 7.29 1.99
CA HIS A 73 13.78 7.02 2.06
C HIS A 73 14.00 5.50 2.03
N LEU A 74 14.68 5.01 1.00
CA LEU A 74 15.09 3.60 0.91
C LEU A 74 16.49 3.43 1.49
N ILE A 75 16.65 2.53 2.45
CA ILE A 75 17.92 2.32 3.15
C ILE A 75 18.38 0.88 2.95
N LEU A 76 19.60 0.70 2.45
CA LEU A 76 20.29 -0.59 2.37
C LEU A 76 21.48 -0.56 3.33
N ALA A 77 21.45 -1.40 4.36
CA ALA A 77 22.58 -1.56 5.27
C ALA A 77 23.62 -2.49 4.62
N VAL A 78 24.86 -2.02 4.51
CA VAL A 78 26.00 -2.81 4.01
C VAL A 78 27.05 -2.93 5.11
N SER A 79 27.66 -4.11 5.23
CA SER A 79 28.82 -4.34 6.10
C SER A 79 30.10 -4.26 5.26
N SER A 80 31.12 -3.62 5.81
CA SER A 80 32.51 -3.61 5.34
C SER A 80 33.29 -4.82 5.80
#